data_AF-A0A833ZVB4-F1
#
_entry.id   AF-A0A833ZVB4-F1
#
_cell.length_a   1.000
_cell.length_b   1.000
_cell.length_c   1.000
_cell.angle_alpha   90.00
_cell.angle_beta   90.00
_cell.angle_gamma   90.00
#
_symmetry.space_group_name_H-M   'P 1'
#
loop_
_entity.id
_entity.type
_entity.pdbx_description
1 polymer ?
#
loop_
_entity_poly.entity_id
_entity_poly.type
_entity_poly.pdbx_seq_one_letter_code
_entity_poly.pdbx_strand_id
1 'polypeptide(L)'
;MLGDRKALQDLMDMLEQESLQGHLGGPGGTILNELQKDSTYAWNGSKYHILYLLEAIMVLNDIQHCLLAPSMEKKILSQQRDLVRSILEPNFKYPWSIPFTLKPELLTPLQEEDLAITYGLLGECGLKMELHSPRSTWDLGAKKPLSALYGALCVLQQLAEA
;
A
#
# COMPACT_ATOMS: atom_id res chain seq x y z
N MET A 1 11.04 -0.47 -6.97
CA MET A 1 10.97 -1.55 -5.97
C MET A 1 9.54 -2.04 -5.75
N LEU A 2 8.51 -1.17 -5.70
CA LEU A 2 7.13 -1.60 -5.45
C LEU A 2 6.60 -2.64 -6.46
N GLY A 3 6.94 -2.54 -7.75
CA GLY A 3 6.62 -3.56 -8.76
C GLY A 3 7.58 -4.76 -8.81
N ASP A 4 8.53 -4.85 -7.88
CA ASP A 4 9.53 -5.92 -7.80
C ASP A 4 9.47 -6.57 -6.42
N ARG A 5 8.55 -7.54 -6.29
CA ARG A 5 8.33 -8.30 -5.06
C ARG A 5 9.60 -9.00 -4.58
N LYS A 6 10.46 -9.45 -5.50
CA LYS A 6 11.72 -10.10 -5.14
C LYS A 6 12.66 -9.11 -4.49
N ALA A 7 12.80 -7.90 -5.04
CA ALA A 7 13.62 -6.86 -4.41
C ALA A 7 13.09 -6.44 -3.03
N LEU A 8 11.76 -6.41 -2.83
CA LEU A 8 11.16 -6.18 -1.51
C LEU A 8 11.51 -7.30 -0.52
N GLN A 9 11.37 -8.57 -0.93
CA GLN A 9 11.70 -9.72 -0.09
C GLN A 9 13.20 -9.77 0.24
N ASP A 10 14.07 -9.60 -0.76
CA ASP A 10 15.52 -9.62 -0.57
C ASP A 10 15.95 -8.50 0.43
N LEU A 11 15.27 -7.35 0.44
CA LEU A 11 15.49 -6.30 1.44
C LEU A 11 15.00 -6.71 2.84
N MET A 12 13.82 -7.31 2.96
CA MET A 12 13.32 -7.81 4.26
C MET A 12 14.27 -8.85 4.86
N ASP A 13 14.68 -9.85 4.07
CA ASP A 13 15.59 -10.91 4.49
C ASP A 13 16.92 -10.34 5.01
N MET A 14 17.40 -9.23 4.42
CA MET A 14 18.59 -8.53 4.89
C MET A 14 18.37 -7.75 6.19
N LEU A 15 17.19 -7.14 6.37
CA LEU A 15 16.85 -6.39 7.58
C LEU A 15 16.56 -7.29 8.79
N GLU A 16 16.11 -8.52 8.55
CA GLU A 16 15.90 -9.55 9.57
C GLU A 16 17.21 -10.09 10.17
N GLN A 17 18.32 -10.00 9.43
CA GLN A 17 19.63 -10.43 9.94
C GLN A 17 20.06 -9.61 11.17
N GLU A 18 20.74 -10.27 12.10
CA GLU A 18 21.21 -9.63 13.34
C GLU A 18 22.20 -8.49 13.04
N SER A 19 23.11 -8.73 12.10
CA SER A 19 24.01 -7.73 11.56
C SER A 19 23.47 -7.24 10.21
N LEU A 20 23.22 -5.94 10.08
CA LEU A 20 22.96 -5.27 8.79
C LEU A 20 24.21 -5.25 7.87
N GLN A 21 25.10 -6.24 8.00
CA GLN A 21 26.35 -6.36 7.25
C GLN A 21 26.06 -7.17 5.98
N GLY A 22 25.89 -6.47 4.87
CA GLY A 22 25.70 -7.07 3.57
C GLY A 22 25.48 -6.03 2.49
N HIS A 23 25.35 -6.49 1.26
CA HIS A 23 25.14 -5.64 0.10
C HIS A 23 24.01 -6.21 -0.75
N LEU A 24 23.11 -5.32 -1.18
CA LEU A 24 22.08 -5.61 -2.16
C LEU A 24 22.33 -4.76 -3.41
N GLY A 25 21.93 -5.29 -4.56
CA GLY A 25 21.86 -4.52 -5.79
C GLY A 25 20.60 -3.65 -5.87
N GLY A 26 20.61 -2.70 -6.80
CA GLY A 26 19.42 -1.94 -7.18
C GLY A 26 18.80 -1.11 -6.04
N PRO A 27 17.47 -0.85 -6.09
CA PRO A 27 16.80 0.00 -5.11
C PRO A 27 16.88 -0.49 -3.66
N GLY A 28 16.86 -1.81 -3.44
CA GLY A 28 17.02 -2.40 -2.10
C GLY A 28 18.40 -2.10 -1.51
N GLY A 29 19.45 -2.13 -2.34
CA GLY A 29 20.79 -1.69 -1.97
C GLY A 29 20.87 -0.23 -1.58
N THR A 30 20.20 0.66 -2.32
CA THR A 30 20.14 2.08 -1.97
C THR A 30 19.52 2.30 -0.59
N ILE A 31 18.38 1.65 -0.31
CA ILE A 31 17.72 1.75 1.00
C ILE A 31 18.63 1.19 2.10
N LEU A 32 19.19 -0.01 1.90
CA LEU A 32 20.09 -0.63 2.87
C LEU A 32 21.29 0.25 3.19
N ASN A 33 21.90 0.86 2.17
CA ASN A 33 23.04 1.76 2.35
C ASN A 33 22.66 3.02 3.15
N GLU A 34 21.48 3.61 2.91
CA GLU A 34 21.02 4.75 3.73
C GLU A 34 20.83 4.34 5.19
N LEU A 35 20.27 3.15 5.45
CA LEU A 35 20.08 2.64 6.80
C LEU A 35 21.40 2.32 7.50
N GLN A 36 22.43 1.90 6.77
CA GLN A 36 23.77 1.63 7.30
C GLN A 36 24.56 2.89 7.65
N LYS A 37 24.25 4.05 7.05
CA LYS A 37 24.96 5.32 7.35
C LYS A 37 24.73 5.78 8.78
N ASP A 38 23.60 5.42 9.37
CA ASP A 38 23.28 5.72 10.75
C ASP A 38 23.52 4.48 11.62
N SER A 39 24.67 4.42 12.31
CA SER A 39 25.01 3.30 13.19
C SER A 39 24.03 3.12 14.36
N THR A 40 23.18 4.12 14.63
CA THR A 40 22.13 4.05 15.65
C THR A 40 20.86 3.35 15.15
N TYR A 41 20.66 3.21 13.84
CA TYR A 41 19.48 2.58 13.25
C TYR A 41 19.36 1.09 13.60
N ALA A 42 20.50 0.40 13.66
CA ALA A 42 20.58 -0.98 14.11
C ALA A 42 20.25 -1.14 15.61
N TRP A 43 20.54 -0.12 16.42
CA TRP A 43 20.47 -0.15 17.88
C TRP A 43 19.13 0.36 18.44
N ASN A 44 18.45 1.29 17.75
CA ASN A 44 17.25 1.95 18.24
C ASN A 44 15.93 1.26 17.83
N GLY A 45 15.98 0.09 17.23
CA GLY A 45 14.77 -0.66 16.83
C GLY A 45 14.04 -0.08 15.61
N SER A 46 14.58 0.95 14.95
CA SER A 46 14.05 1.52 13.71
C SER A 46 13.99 0.49 12.57
N LYS A 47 14.88 -0.51 12.57
CA LYS A 47 14.81 -1.64 11.62
C LYS A 47 13.49 -2.41 11.69
N TYR A 48 12.92 -2.58 12.89
CA TYR A 48 11.66 -3.30 13.08
C TYR A 48 10.47 -2.50 12.57
N HIS A 49 10.54 -1.16 12.64
CA HIS A 49 9.54 -0.30 12.04
C HIS A 49 9.55 -0.48 10.52
N ILE A 50 10.72 -0.43 9.88
CA ILE A 50 10.84 -0.63 8.44
C ILE A 50 10.37 -2.02 8.02
N LEU A 51 10.73 -3.06 8.76
CA LEU A 51 10.23 -4.42 8.52
C LEU A 51 8.70 -4.46 8.57
N TYR A 52 8.08 -3.89 9.61
CA TYR A 52 6.62 -3.83 9.72
C TYR A 52 5.96 -3.10 8.55
N LEU A 53 6.58 -2.02 8.07
CA LEU A 53 6.11 -1.30 6.88
C LEU A 53 6.21 -2.15 5.62
N LEU A 54 7.33 -2.86 5.43
CA LEU A 54 7.54 -3.76 4.29
C LEU A 54 6.59 -4.96 4.32
N GLU A 55 6.35 -5.54 5.49
CA GLU A 55 5.36 -6.61 5.69
C GLU A 55 3.96 -6.14 5.27
N ALA A 56 3.54 -4.95 5.70
CA ALA A 56 2.24 -4.39 5.33
C ALA A 56 2.09 -4.22 3.81
N ILE A 57 3.17 -3.83 3.12
CA ILE A 57 3.21 -3.74 1.66
C ILE A 57 3.19 -5.16 1.05
N MET A 58 3.94 -6.12 1.59
CA MET A 58 4.06 -7.49 1.08
C MET A 58 2.79 -8.33 1.17
N VAL A 59 1.87 -7.97 2.07
CA VAL A 59 0.53 -8.60 2.14
C VAL A 59 -0.29 -8.35 0.87
N LEU A 60 0.02 -7.28 0.13
CA LEU A 60 -0.64 -6.99 -1.14
C LEU A 60 -0.20 -7.98 -2.23
N ASN A 61 -1.06 -8.17 -3.23
CA ASN A 61 -0.76 -9.04 -4.36
C ASN A 61 0.06 -8.32 -5.44
N ASP A 62 0.55 -9.08 -6.41
CA ASP A 62 1.47 -8.58 -7.45
C ASP A 62 0.82 -7.52 -8.35
N ILE A 63 -0.50 -7.60 -8.57
CA ILE A 63 -1.24 -6.58 -9.33
C ILE A 63 -1.28 -5.27 -8.54
N GLN A 64 -1.58 -5.34 -7.24
CA GLN A 64 -1.58 -4.16 -6.38
C GLN A 64 -0.19 -3.53 -6.29
N HIS A 65 0.87 -4.33 -6.18
CA HIS A 65 2.26 -3.89 -6.25
C HIS A 65 2.57 -3.12 -7.54
N CYS A 66 2.14 -3.65 -8.69
CA CYS A 66 2.27 -2.97 -9.98
C CYS A 66 1.49 -1.65 -10.05
N LEU A 67 0.32 -1.56 -9.40
CA LEU A 67 -0.54 -0.36 -9.40
C LEU A 67 -0.11 0.70 -8.39
N LEU A 68 0.62 0.33 -7.33
CA LEU A 68 1.13 1.29 -6.35
C LEU A 68 2.21 2.20 -6.94
N ALA A 69 3.08 1.69 -7.81
CA ALA A 69 4.12 2.49 -8.47
C ALA A 69 3.54 3.69 -9.26
N PRO A 70 2.61 3.51 -10.22
CA PRO A 70 2.01 4.63 -10.93
C PRO A 70 1.14 5.51 -10.00
N SER A 71 0.58 4.96 -8.92
CA SER A 71 -0.13 5.76 -7.90
C SER A 71 0.79 6.77 -7.21
N MET A 72 2.04 6.39 -6.93
CA MET A 72 3.07 7.30 -6.40
C MET A 72 3.47 8.34 -7.44
N GLU A 73 3.76 7.91 -8.67
CA GLU A 73 4.21 8.79 -9.76
C GLU A 73 3.17 9.88 -10.08
N LYS A 74 1.90 9.50 -10.10
CA LYS A 74 0.76 10.41 -10.33
C LYS A 74 0.36 11.21 -9.10
N LYS A 75 0.97 10.97 -7.93
CA LYS A 75 0.71 11.66 -6.65
C LYS A 75 -0.75 11.56 -6.21
N ILE A 76 -1.37 10.39 -6.39
CA ILE A 76 -2.78 10.13 -6.06
C ILE A 76 -2.98 9.30 -4.79
N LEU A 77 -1.89 8.95 -4.10
CA LEU A 77 -1.90 8.15 -2.87
C LEU A 77 -2.82 8.73 -1.78
N SER A 78 -2.82 10.06 -1.60
CA SER A 78 -3.65 10.71 -0.57
C SER A 78 -5.15 10.53 -0.84
N GLN A 79 -5.56 10.67 -2.10
CA GLN A 79 -6.93 10.52 -2.57
C GLN A 79 -7.36 9.06 -2.43
N GLN A 80 -6.49 8.12 -2.83
CA GLN A 80 -6.73 6.68 -2.67
C GLN A 80 -6.87 6.28 -1.20
N ARG A 81 -5.99 6.79 -0.32
CA ARG A 81 -6.04 6.53 1.12
C ARG A 81 -7.37 7.00 1.72
N ASP A 82 -7.79 8.21 1.40
CA ASP A 82 -9.02 8.79 1.94
C ASP A 82 -10.27 8.09 1.39
N LEU A 83 -10.23 7.65 0.13
CA LEU A 83 -11.26 6.79 -0.46
C LEU A 83 -11.35 5.45 0.27
N VAL A 84 -10.23 4.76 0.47
CA VAL A 84 -10.19 3.48 1.20
C VAL A 84 -10.70 3.66 2.64
N ARG A 85 -10.31 4.74 3.33
CA ARG A 85 -10.84 5.10 4.66
C ARG A 85 -12.36 5.22 4.64
N SER A 86 -12.90 5.92 3.64
CA SER A 86 -14.35 6.14 3.51
C SER A 86 -15.15 4.86 3.30
N ILE A 87 -14.52 3.80 2.79
CA ILE A 87 -15.10 2.46 2.69
C ILE A 87 -14.96 1.72 4.03
N LEU A 88 -13.77 1.71 4.62
CA LEU A 88 -13.50 0.95 5.84
C LEU A 88 -14.34 1.45 7.03
N GLU A 89 -14.30 2.74 7.33
CA GLU A 89 -14.94 3.32 8.53
C GLU A 89 -16.41 2.90 8.74
N PRO A 90 -17.30 3.06 7.74
CA PRO A 90 -18.71 2.67 7.91
C PRO A 90 -18.93 1.16 7.85
N ASN A 91 -18.11 0.41 7.11
CA ASN A 91 -18.39 -0.99 6.78
C ASN A 91 -17.68 -2.01 7.69
N PHE A 92 -16.58 -1.65 8.34
CA PHE A 92 -15.67 -2.58 9.03
C PHE A 92 -16.33 -3.48 10.09
N LYS A 93 -17.39 -2.98 10.73
CA LYS A 93 -18.12 -3.69 11.80
C LYS A 93 -19.04 -4.80 11.27
N TYR A 94 -19.36 -4.80 9.98
CA TYR A 94 -20.34 -5.72 9.42
C TYR A 94 -19.69 -7.00 8.89
N PRO A 95 -20.13 -8.17 9.36
CA PRO A 95 -19.63 -9.46 8.89
C PRO A 95 -20.39 -10.02 7.67
N TRP A 96 -21.39 -9.30 7.16
CA TRP A 96 -22.18 -9.68 5.98
C TRP A 96 -22.05 -8.65 4.87
N SER A 97 -22.51 -9.02 3.67
CA SER A 97 -22.37 -8.17 2.50
C SER A 97 -23.35 -6.99 2.52
N ILE A 98 -22.86 -5.78 2.20
CA ILE A 98 -23.65 -4.54 2.24
C ILE A 98 -23.35 -3.70 1.00
N PRO A 99 -24.36 -3.26 0.23
CA PRO A 99 -24.13 -2.34 -0.88
C PRO A 99 -23.70 -0.97 -0.34
N PHE A 100 -22.71 -0.36 -0.99
CA PHE A 100 -22.33 1.01 -0.74
C PHE A 100 -22.11 1.76 -2.05
N THR A 101 -22.02 3.08 -1.97
CA THR A 101 -21.70 3.95 -3.10
C THR A 101 -20.61 4.89 -2.66
N LEU A 102 -19.55 5.02 -3.47
CA LEU A 102 -18.50 5.99 -3.18
C LEU A 102 -19.02 7.41 -3.32
N LYS A 103 -18.52 8.26 -2.42
CA LYS A 103 -18.83 9.68 -2.40
C LYS A 103 -18.23 10.37 -3.64
N PRO A 104 -19.05 11.07 -4.46
CA PRO A 104 -18.54 11.76 -5.65
C PRO A 104 -17.38 12.70 -5.35
N GLU A 105 -17.38 13.35 -4.19
CA GLU A 105 -16.35 14.31 -3.76
C GLU A 105 -14.96 13.67 -3.64
N LEU A 106 -14.89 12.37 -3.37
CA LEU A 106 -13.63 11.60 -3.31
C LEU A 106 -13.18 11.11 -4.69
N LEU A 107 -14.08 11.11 -5.68
CA LEU A 107 -13.82 10.67 -7.05
C LEU A 107 -13.46 11.83 -7.97
N THR A 108 -14.09 12.99 -7.80
CA THR A 108 -13.86 14.20 -8.60
C THR A 108 -12.38 14.59 -8.76
N PRO A 109 -11.51 14.45 -7.74
CA PRO A 109 -10.09 14.79 -7.90
C PRO A 109 -9.30 13.82 -8.78
N LEU A 110 -9.81 12.61 -9.03
CA LEU A 110 -9.15 11.58 -9.83
C LEU A 110 -9.57 11.71 -11.30
N GLN A 111 -8.60 11.86 -12.20
CA GLN A 111 -8.87 11.74 -13.63
C GLN A 111 -9.21 10.28 -13.99
N GLU A 112 -9.73 10.04 -15.20
CA GLU A 112 -10.19 8.71 -15.62
C GLU A 112 -9.11 7.61 -15.47
N GLU A 113 -7.87 7.91 -15.85
CA GLU A 113 -6.74 6.98 -15.70
C GLU A 113 -6.41 6.70 -14.23
N ASP A 114 -6.41 7.74 -13.40
CA ASP A 114 -6.13 7.64 -11.97
C ASP A 114 -7.24 6.86 -11.23
N LEU A 115 -8.48 7.03 -11.70
CA LEU A 115 -9.64 6.28 -11.25
C LEU A 115 -9.52 4.80 -11.63
N ALA A 116 -9.07 4.49 -12.85
CA ALA A 116 -8.83 3.12 -13.29
C ALA A 116 -7.77 2.42 -12.43
N ILE A 117 -6.66 3.10 -12.10
CA ILE A 117 -5.62 2.59 -11.18
C ILE A 117 -6.23 2.33 -9.80
N THR A 118 -7.00 3.30 -9.28
CA THR A 118 -7.63 3.21 -7.96
C THR A 118 -8.64 2.06 -7.89
N TYR A 119 -9.47 1.88 -8.92
CA TYR A 119 -10.42 0.78 -9.00
C TYR A 119 -9.72 -0.57 -9.20
N GLY A 120 -8.57 -0.61 -9.88
CA GLY A 120 -7.71 -1.78 -9.91
C GLY A 120 -7.27 -2.20 -8.50
N LEU A 121 -6.76 -1.26 -7.70
CA LEU A 121 -6.33 -1.54 -6.32
C LEU A 121 -7.49 -2.09 -5.45
N LEU A 122 -8.67 -1.48 -5.57
CA LEU A 122 -9.88 -1.90 -4.83
C LEU A 122 -10.44 -3.24 -5.33
N GLY A 123 -10.36 -3.49 -6.64
CA GLY A 123 -10.77 -4.74 -7.28
C GLY A 123 -9.99 -5.93 -6.73
N GLU A 124 -8.70 -5.76 -6.54
CA GLU A 124 -7.82 -6.75 -5.90
C GLU A 124 -8.11 -6.95 -4.39
N CYS A 125 -8.81 -6.00 -3.76
CA CYS A 125 -9.40 -6.20 -2.43
C CYS A 125 -10.78 -6.91 -2.46
N GLY A 126 -11.25 -7.35 -3.62
CA GLY A 126 -12.57 -7.97 -3.79
C GLY A 126 -13.72 -6.99 -3.97
N LEU A 127 -13.45 -5.69 -4.10
CA LEU A 127 -14.48 -4.66 -4.34
C LEU A 127 -14.60 -4.41 -5.84
N LYS A 128 -15.60 -5.03 -6.47
CA LYS A 128 -15.87 -4.84 -7.90
C LYS A 128 -16.59 -3.52 -8.14
N MET A 129 -16.06 -2.72 -9.06
CA MET A 129 -16.56 -1.40 -9.42
C MET A 129 -16.49 -1.27 -10.93
N GLU A 130 -17.45 -0.59 -11.55
CA GLU A 130 -17.37 -0.23 -12.97
C GLU A 130 -16.93 1.23 -13.07
N LEU A 131 -16.17 1.59 -14.11
CA LEU A 131 -15.63 2.95 -14.27
C LEU A 131 -16.71 4.05 -14.20
N HIS A 132 -17.91 3.74 -14.69
CA HIS A 132 -19.05 4.67 -14.70
C HIS A 132 -20.08 4.41 -13.59
N SER A 133 -19.79 3.49 -12.66
CA SER A 133 -20.66 3.15 -11.54
C SER A 133 -19.85 3.07 -10.25
N PRO A 134 -19.94 4.09 -9.37
CA PRO A 134 -19.21 4.11 -8.09
C PRO A 134 -19.81 3.17 -7.04
N ARG A 135 -20.68 2.24 -7.46
CA ARG A 135 -21.37 1.29 -6.59
C ARG A 135 -20.54 0.03 -6.44
N SER A 136 -20.52 -0.50 -5.22
CA SER A 136 -19.93 -1.79 -4.94
C SER A 136 -20.63 -2.44 -3.75
N THR A 137 -20.20 -3.64 -3.41
CA THR A 137 -20.73 -4.39 -2.29
C THR A 137 -19.57 -4.71 -1.36
N TRP A 138 -19.67 -4.25 -0.12
CA TRP A 138 -18.81 -4.69 0.96
C TRP A 138 -19.02 -6.19 1.19
N ASP A 139 -17.95 -6.91 1.49
CA ASP A 139 -17.99 -8.31 1.92
C ASP A 139 -16.92 -8.57 2.98
N LEU A 140 -17.12 -9.59 3.83
CA LEU A 140 -16.15 -9.95 4.86
C LEU A 140 -14.78 -10.32 4.27
N GLY A 141 -14.74 -10.89 3.06
CA GLY A 141 -13.51 -11.20 2.34
C GLY A 141 -12.68 -9.97 2.00
N ALA A 142 -13.31 -8.80 1.80
CA ALA A 142 -12.61 -7.56 1.48
C ALA A 142 -11.93 -6.91 2.69
N LYS A 143 -12.34 -7.28 3.91
CA LYS A 143 -11.90 -6.60 5.14
C LYS A 143 -10.39 -6.62 5.34
N LYS A 144 -9.78 -7.80 5.26
CA LYS A 144 -8.32 -7.96 5.42
C LYS A 144 -7.53 -7.27 4.30
N PRO A 145 -7.76 -7.54 3.01
CA PRO A 145 -6.97 -6.94 1.95
C PRO A 145 -7.17 -5.41 1.88
N LEU A 146 -8.37 -4.90 2.14
CA LEU A 146 -8.60 -3.46 2.15
C LEU A 146 -7.90 -2.76 3.34
N SER A 147 -7.82 -3.43 4.49
CA SER A 147 -7.05 -2.91 5.64
C SER A 147 -5.55 -2.88 5.36
N ALA A 148 -5.02 -3.91 4.70
CA ALA A 148 -3.62 -3.94 4.27
C ALA A 148 -3.33 -2.83 3.26
N LEU A 149 -4.22 -2.64 2.26
CA LEU A 149 -4.11 -1.56 1.28
C LEU A 149 -4.12 -0.18 1.96
N TYR A 150 -5.03 0.04 2.91
CA TYR A 150 -5.06 1.29 3.68
C TYR A 150 -3.74 1.55 4.41
N GLY A 151 -3.19 0.54 5.07
CA GLY A 151 -1.90 0.62 5.74
C GLY A 151 -0.78 0.99 4.78
N ALA A 152 -0.64 0.26 3.68
CA ALA A 152 0.36 0.51 2.65
C ALA A 152 0.26 1.94 2.08
N LEU A 153 -0.95 2.41 1.76
CA LEU A 153 -1.17 3.78 1.27
C LEU A 153 -0.79 4.85 2.30
N CYS A 154 -1.08 4.64 3.59
CA CYS A 154 -0.67 5.57 4.64
C CYS A 154 0.85 5.69 4.72
N VAL A 155 1.55 4.56 4.67
CA VAL A 155 3.02 4.50 4.75
C VAL A 155 3.65 5.16 3.53
N LEU A 156 3.20 4.79 2.33
CA LEU A 156 3.74 5.34 1.09
C LEU A 156 3.47 6.83 0.97
N GLN A 157 2.34 7.33 1.47
CA GLN A 157 2.07 8.77 1.51
C GLN A 157 3.07 9.50 2.40
N GLN A 158 3.34 8.99 3.62
CA GLN A 158 4.31 9.59 4.53
C GLN A 158 5.71 9.64 3.91
N LEU A 159 6.12 8.56 3.22
CA LEU A 159 7.41 8.51 2.53
C LEU A 159 7.48 9.44 1.31
N ALA A 160 6.36 9.70 0.63
CA ALA A 160 6.31 10.60 -0.51
C ALA A 160 6.31 12.09 -0.11
N GLU A 161 5.93 12.41 1.14
CA GLU A 161 5.91 13.76 1.71
C GLU A 161 7.19 14.13 2.50
N ALA A 162 8.04 13.13 2.78
CA ALA A 162 9.25 13.26 3.59
C ALA A 162 10.43 13.93 2.85
#